data_AF-A0A0M4FVQ1-F1
#
_entry.id   AF-A0A0M4FVQ1-F1
#
_cell.length_a   1.000
_cell.length_b   1.000
_cell.length_c   1.000
_cell.angle_alpha   90.00
_cell.angle_beta   90.00
_cell.angle_gamma   90.00
#
_symmetry.space_group_name_H-M   'P 1'
#
loop_
_entity.id
_entity.type
_entity.pdbx_description
1 polymer ?
#
loop_
_entity_poly.entity_id
_entity_poly.type
_entity_poly.pdbx_seq_one_letter_code
_entity_poly.pdbx_strand_id
1 'polypeptide(L)'
;MTLGEKGFQTDTQLVETLPNSNIVFYHFTKEDKLESIFSNGLYSYRPVACPKPPQEFEHCYLVEGFLEPFPKWLKQNIYFGNLGIESVQNYIGNVLLRIEVPFDYPGIYIADYAHVIECKYWRITGKQPLGLGYHCQNGYEATQAYVNSYIPIKDYIGGHLAPVVQVLRRNRGITIPDRYISISSIQPLT
;
A
#
# COMPACT_ATOMS: atom_id res chain seq x y z
N MET A 1 -13.03 10.62 2.75
CA MET A 1 -13.99 10.21 1.72
C MET A 1 -13.31 9.18 0.82
N THR A 2 -13.82 7.96 0.78
CA THR A 2 -13.27 6.84 -0.01
C THR A 2 -13.87 6.82 -1.41
N LEU A 3 -13.31 6.03 -2.34
CA LEU A 3 -13.93 5.84 -3.66
C LEU A 3 -15.19 4.97 -3.59
N GLY A 4 -15.30 4.07 -2.61
CA GLY A 4 -16.52 3.31 -2.35
C GLY A 4 -17.72 4.18 -2.01
N GLU A 5 -17.51 5.21 -1.20
CA GLU A 5 -18.54 6.22 -0.88
C GLU A 5 -19.02 6.99 -2.12
N LYS A 6 -18.27 6.94 -3.23
CA LYS A 6 -18.62 7.54 -4.52
C LYS A 6 -19.24 6.54 -5.51
N GLY A 7 -19.54 5.32 -5.09
CA GLY A 7 -20.21 4.30 -5.90
C GLY A 7 -19.29 3.43 -6.75
N PHE A 8 -17.97 3.49 -6.56
CA PHE A 8 -17.04 2.56 -7.21
C PHE A 8 -17.02 1.21 -6.49
N GLN A 9 -16.79 0.13 -7.25
CA GLN A 9 -16.67 -1.20 -6.66
C GLN A 9 -15.40 -1.28 -5.81
N THR A 10 -15.59 -1.45 -4.51
CA THR A 10 -14.49 -1.50 -3.54
C THR A 10 -13.91 -2.89 -3.44
N ASP A 11 -12.68 -2.96 -2.95
CA ASP A 11 -12.19 -4.21 -2.40
C ASP A 11 -12.97 -4.49 -1.09
N THR A 12 -13.36 -5.75 -0.88
CA THR A 12 -14.10 -6.17 0.32
C THR A 12 -13.18 -6.52 1.46
N GLN A 13 -11.86 -6.47 1.24
CA GLN A 13 -10.88 -6.90 2.22
C GLN A 13 -10.79 -5.96 3.40
N LEU A 14 -10.85 -6.57 4.58
CA LEU A 14 -10.67 -5.91 5.87
C LEU A 14 -9.30 -6.28 6.47
N VAL A 15 -8.93 -5.59 7.53
CA VAL A 15 -7.71 -5.86 8.29
C VAL A 15 -7.82 -7.22 8.96
N GLU A 16 -6.90 -8.13 8.65
CA GLU A 16 -6.78 -9.40 9.35
C GLU A 16 -6.28 -9.14 10.78
N THR A 17 -7.05 -9.60 11.78
CA THR A 17 -6.66 -9.56 13.20
C THR A 17 -6.60 -10.98 13.74
N LEU A 18 -5.47 -11.33 14.32
CA LEU A 18 -5.20 -12.64 14.92
C LEU A 18 -5.75 -12.72 16.36
N PRO A 19 -5.89 -13.93 16.94
CA PRO A 19 -6.37 -14.11 18.32
C PRO A 19 -5.53 -13.38 19.39
N ASN A 20 -4.25 -13.12 19.10
CA ASN A 20 -3.34 -12.37 19.99
C ASN A 20 -3.47 -10.84 19.82
N SER A 21 -4.47 -10.35 19.09
CA SER A 21 -4.64 -8.93 18.73
C SER A 21 -3.49 -8.35 17.90
N ASN A 22 -2.73 -9.20 17.20
CA ASN A 22 -1.83 -8.73 16.14
C ASN A 22 -2.61 -8.56 14.84
N ILE A 23 -2.16 -7.64 14.02
CA ILE A 23 -2.60 -7.50 12.63
C ILE A 23 -1.61 -8.17 11.70
N VAL A 24 -2.10 -8.57 10.52
CA VAL A 24 -1.27 -9.14 9.47
C VAL A 24 -1.36 -8.28 8.22
N PHE A 25 -0.21 -8.04 7.61
CA PHE A 25 -0.14 -7.51 6.25
C PHE A 25 1.09 -8.06 5.53
N TYR A 26 1.16 -7.82 4.22
CA TYR A 26 2.12 -8.46 3.35
C TYR A 26 2.97 -7.43 2.61
N HIS A 27 4.26 -7.70 2.46
CA HIS A 27 5.20 -6.81 1.77
C HIS A 27 5.99 -7.60 0.74
N PHE A 28 5.96 -7.16 -0.52
CA PHE A 28 6.84 -7.72 -1.53
C PHE A 28 8.25 -7.17 -1.35
N THR A 29 9.25 -8.00 -1.63
CA THR A 29 10.66 -7.59 -1.66
C THR A 29 11.44 -8.42 -2.68
N LYS A 30 12.69 -8.03 -2.92
CA LYS A 30 13.64 -8.79 -3.72
C LYS A 30 14.44 -9.75 -2.84
N GLU A 31 14.82 -10.89 -3.41
CA GLU A 31 15.62 -11.91 -2.73
C GLU A 31 16.94 -11.35 -2.18
N ASP A 32 17.60 -10.45 -2.92
CA ASP A 32 18.84 -9.78 -2.50
C ASP A 32 18.70 -8.85 -1.28
N LYS A 33 17.46 -8.61 -0.81
CA LYS A 33 17.19 -7.81 0.40
C LYS A 33 16.92 -8.65 1.64
N LEU A 34 16.70 -9.95 1.51
CA LEU A 34 16.28 -10.79 2.63
C LEU A 34 17.28 -10.78 3.78
N GLU A 35 18.58 -10.92 3.49
CA GLU A 35 19.63 -10.89 4.54
C GLU A 35 19.57 -9.59 5.36
N SER A 36 19.50 -8.44 4.70
CA SER A 36 19.41 -7.15 5.37
C SER A 36 18.12 -7.00 6.18
N ILE A 37 16.99 -7.51 5.66
CA ILE A 37 15.68 -7.42 6.31
C ILE A 37 15.64 -8.32 7.55
N PHE A 38 16.16 -9.54 7.48
CA PHE A 38 16.21 -10.44 8.63
C PHE A 38 17.32 -10.10 9.63
N SER A 39 18.29 -9.25 9.25
CA SER A 39 19.30 -8.73 10.18
C SER A 39 18.87 -7.45 10.88
N ASN A 40 18.08 -6.58 10.23
CA ASN A 40 17.80 -5.23 10.72
C ASN A 40 16.32 -4.85 10.77
N GLY A 41 15.47 -5.48 9.95
CA GLY A 41 14.09 -5.10 9.71
C GLY A 41 13.87 -4.35 8.39
N LEU A 42 12.62 -3.97 8.11
CA LEU A 42 12.24 -3.19 6.93
C LEU A 42 12.58 -1.71 7.13
N TYR A 43 13.35 -1.17 6.21
CA TYR A 43 13.81 0.21 6.22
C TYR A 43 12.89 1.11 5.39
N SER A 44 12.30 2.15 6.01
CA SER A 44 11.58 3.20 5.28
C SER A 44 12.55 4.25 4.74
N TYR A 45 12.74 4.28 3.42
CA TYR A 45 13.53 5.29 2.72
C TYR A 45 12.71 6.15 1.75
N ARG A 46 11.51 5.70 1.36
CA ARG A 46 10.60 6.44 0.46
C ARG A 46 9.86 7.50 1.28
N PRO A 47 9.98 8.80 0.97
CA PRO A 47 9.22 9.82 1.68
C PRO A 47 7.73 9.71 1.36
N VAL A 48 6.88 10.13 2.29
CA VAL A 48 5.48 10.46 1.97
C VAL A 48 5.52 11.69 1.05
N ALA A 49 5.24 11.48 -0.24
CA ALA A 49 5.44 12.48 -1.27
C ALA A 49 4.11 12.92 -1.89
N CYS A 50 3.70 14.15 -1.59
CA CYS A 50 2.65 14.87 -2.29
C CYS A 50 2.93 16.38 -2.19
N PRO A 51 2.24 17.24 -2.98
CA PRO A 51 2.49 18.69 -2.97
C PRO A 51 2.27 19.37 -1.62
N LYS A 52 1.27 18.92 -0.86
CA LYS A 52 0.90 19.48 0.45
C LYS A 52 0.65 18.33 1.43
N PRO A 53 1.71 17.71 1.99
CA PRO A 53 1.53 16.64 2.96
C PRO A 53 0.78 17.18 4.20
N PRO A 54 -0.14 16.39 4.77
CA PRO A 54 -0.67 16.66 6.11
C PRO A 54 0.48 16.84 7.11
N GLN A 55 0.32 17.75 8.07
CA GLN A 55 1.37 18.11 9.02
C GLN A 55 1.96 16.90 9.76
N GLU A 56 1.11 15.94 10.12
CA GLU A 56 1.52 14.68 10.78
C GLU A 56 2.38 13.76 9.89
N PHE A 57 2.36 13.96 8.57
CA PHE A 57 3.16 13.21 7.60
C PHE A 57 4.39 13.97 7.11
N GLU A 58 4.60 15.21 7.55
CA GLU A 58 5.82 15.95 7.23
C GLU A 58 7.05 15.20 7.73
N HIS A 59 8.04 15.06 6.85
CA HIS A 59 9.28 14.30 7.11
C HIS A 59 9.05 12.81 7.44
N CYS A 60 7.88 12.27 7.14
CA CYS A 60 7.62 10.85 7.27
C CYS A 60 8.11 10.07 6.04
N TYR A 61 8.53 8.84 6.31
CA TYR A 61 8.96 7.86 5.34
C TYR A 61 8.13 6.59 5.53
N LEU A 62 7.92 5.85 4.45
CA LEU A 62 6.97 4.76 4.43
C LEU A 62 7.55 3.45 3.89
N VAL A 63 6.98 2.35 4.39
CA VAL A 63 6.96 1.04 3.73
C VAL A 63 5.53 0.77 3.30
N GLU A 64 5.36 0.28 2.08
CA GLU A 64 4.08 -0.07 1.49
C GLU A 64 3.85 -1.58 1.57
N GLY A 65 2.63 -1.99 1.91
CA GLY A 65 2.22 -3.38 1.96
C GLY A 65 0.78 -3.59 1.51
N PHE A 66 0.26 -4.79 1.72
CA PHE A 66 -1.05 -5.24 1.25
C PHE A 66 -1.80 -5.96 2.37
N LEU A 67 -3.13 -5.82 2.40
CA LEU A 67 -3.98 -6.49 3.39
C LEU A 67 -4.08 -8.00 3.17
N GLU A 68 -3.77 -8.47 1.96
CA GLU A 68 -3.75 -9.87 1.58
C GLU A 68 -2.46 -10.19 0.81
N PRO A 69 -2.11 -11.48 0.68
CA PRO A 69 -1.02 -11.90 -0.19
C PRO A 69 -1.26 -11.49 -1.66
N PHE A 70 -2.51 -11.61 -2.12
CA PHE A 70 -2.95 -11.29 -3.48
C PHE A 70 -4.29 -10.56 -3.50
N PRO A 71 -4.31 -9.26 -3.17
CA PRO A 71 -5.52 -8.47 -3.28
C PRO A 71 -6.11 -8.59 -4.68
N LYS A 72 -7.43 -8.78 -4.76
CA LYS A 72 -8.13 -8.97 -6.05
C LYS A 72 -7.87 -7.81 -7.02
N TRP A 73 -7.79 -6.60 -6.48
CA TRP A 73 -7.50 -5.41 -7.26
C TRP A 73 -6.11 -5.45 -7.95
N LEU A 74 -5.14 -6.26 -7.49
CA LEU A 74 -3.86 -6.39 -8.19
C LEU A 74 -3.98 -7.15 -9.51
N LYS A 75 -4.77 -8.24 -9.52
CA LYS A 75 -4.81 -9.19 -10.64
C LYS A 75 -6.04 -9.05 -11.53
N GLN A 76 -7.15 -8.55 -11.01
CA GLN A 76 -8.45 -8.60 -11.72
C GLN A 76 -9.29 -7.38 -11.35
N ASN A 77 -8.70 -6.18 -11.47
CA ASN A 77 -9.48 -4.97 -11.22
C ASN A 77 -10.37 -4.66 -12.42
N ILE A 78 -11.66 -4.44 -12.17
CA ILE A 78 -12.63 -4.14 -13.25
C ILE A 78 -12.34 -2.83 -13.98
N TYR A 79 -11.59 -1.91 -13.37
CA TYR A 79 -11.22 -0.62 -13.95
C TYR A 79 -9.83 -0.64 -14.59
N PHE A 80 -8.90 -1.44 -14.04
CA PHE A 80 -7.47 -1.37 -14.39
C PHE A 80 -6.86 -2.67 -14.95
N GLY A 81 -7.63 -3.76 -15.00
CA GLY A 81 -7.15 -5.07 -15.42
C GLY A 81 -6.01 -5.56 -14.54
N ASN A 82 -4.88 -5.92 -15.18
CA ASN A 82 -3.68 -6.48 -14.53
C ASN A 82 -2.62 -5.41 -14.19
N LEU A 83 -2.91 -4.12 -14.38
CA LEU A 83 -1.91 -3.06 -14.21
C LEU A 83 -1.33 -3.01 -12.78
N GLY A 84 -2.11 -3.43 -11.78
CA GLY A 84 -1.67 -3.53 -10.39
C GLY A 84 -0.49 -4.51 -10.25
N ILE A 85 -0.66 -5.75 -10.70
CA ILE A 85 0.37 -6.78 -10.61
C ILE A 85 1.59 -6.46 -11.49
N GLU A 86 1.39 -5.92 -12.69
CA GLU A 86 2.48 -5.45 -13.56
C GLU A 86 3.32 -4.36 -12.88
N SER A 87 2.67 -3.45 -12.14
CA SER A 87 3.37 -2.45 -11.35
C SER A 87 4.16 -3.07 -10.20
N VAL A 88 3.59 -4.02 -9.45
CA VAL A 88 4.30 -4.64 -8.31
C VAL A 88 5.53 -5.43 -8.76
N GLN A 89 5.39 -6.24 -9.81
CA GLN A 89 6.47 -7.09 -10.32
C GLN A 89 7.66 -6.29 -10.83
N ASN A 90 7.42 -5.18 -11.54
CA ASN A 90 8.50 -4.37 -12.12
C ASN A 90 9.32 -3.60 -11.08
N TYR A 91 8.74 -3.26 -9.92
CA TYR A 91 9.35 -2.30 -8.99
C TYR A 91 9.80 -2.90 -7.64
N ILE A 92 9.17 -3.97 -7.16
CA ILE A 92 9.35 -4.39 -5.75
C ILE A 92 10.07 -5.74 -5.61
N GLY A 93 9.71 -6.75 -6.39
CA GLY A 93 10.29 -8.10 -6.31
C GLY A 93 9.23 -9.19 -6.19
N ASN A 94 9.68 -10.45 -6.10
CA ASN A 94 8.85 -11.65 -6.14
C ASN A 94 8.77 -12.40 -4.81
N VAL A 95 9.51 -11.98 -3.77
CA VAL A 95 9.45 -12.62 -2.45
C VAL A 95 8.41 -11.90 -1.61
N LEU A 96 7.41 -12.65 -1.13
CA LEU A 96 6.39 -12.12 -0.25
C LEU A 96 6.77 -12.35 1.21
N LEU A 97 6.80 -11.27 1.98
CA LEU A 97 6.94 -11.28 3.43
C LEU A 97 5.57 -11.18 4.07
N ARG A 98 5.38 -11.92 5.16
CA ARG A 98 4.27 -11.75 6.10
C ARG A 98 4.77 -10.91 7.27
N ILE A 99 4.05 -9.85 7.59
CA ILE A 99 4.35 -8.95 8.69
C ILE A 99 3.25 -9.09 9.71
N GLU A 100 3.63 -9.41 10.94
CA GLU A 100 2.71 -9.54 12.07
C GLU A 100 3.13 -8.58 13.17
N VAL A 101 2.31 -7.58 13.45
CA VAL A 101 2.60 -6.55 14.46
C VAL A 101 1.40 -6.37 15.39
N PRO A 102 1.60 -5.85 16.62
CA PRO A 102 0.50 -5.47 17.50
C PRO A 102 -0.50 -4.53 16.80
N PHE A 103 -1.79 -4.64 17.12
CA PHE A 103 -2.82 -3.76 16.55
C PHE A 103 -2.58 -2.27 16.82
N ASP A 104 -1.93 -1.94 17.93
CA ASP A 104 -1.54 -0.59 18.33
C ASP A 104 -0.17 -0.15 17.79
N TYR A 105 0.44 -0.93 16.88
CA TYR A 105 1.73 -0.56 16.29
C TYR A 105 1.64 0.81 15.61
N PRO A 106 2.56 1.74 15.92
CA PRO A 106 2.41 3.12 15.52
C PRO A 106 2.58 3.32 14.02
N GLY A 107 1.85 4.31 13.48
CA GLY A 107 2.06 4.80 12.12
C GLY A 107 1.49 3.91 11.02
N ILE A 108 0.53 3.04 11.30
CA ILE A 108 -0.09 2.18 10.29
C ILE A 108 -1.38 2.82 9.75
N TYR A 109 -1.42 2.99 8.44
CA TYR A 109 -2.53 3.58 7.70
C TYR A 109 -2.93 2.69 6.53
N ILE A 110 -4.19 2.77 6.12
CA ILE A 110 -4.70 2.19 4.87
C ILE A 110 -4.99 3.31 3.89
N ALA A 111 -4.46 3.19 2.67
CA ALA A 111 -4.57 4.20 1.63
C ALA A 111 -5.18 3.62 0.35
N ASP A 112 -5.92 4.42 -0.41
CA ASP A 112 -6.58 3.98 -1.64
C ASP A 112 -5.66 4.23 -2.85
N TYR A 113 -4.92 3.20 -3.25
CA TYR A 113 -3.94 3.28 -4.32
C TYR A 113 -4.57 3.51 -5.71
N ALA A 114 -5.90 3.44 -5.82
CA ALA A 114 -6.64 3.69 -7.05
C ALA A 114 -6.36 5.09 -7.63
N HIS A 115 -6.15 6.08 -6.76
CA HIS A 115 -5.76 7.45 -7.17
C HIS A 115 -4.46 7.44 -8.00
N VAL A 116 -3.47 6.64 -7.57
CA VAL A 116 -2.18 6.52 -8.26
C VAL A 116 -2.29 5.67 -9.52
N ILE A 117 -3.04 4.55 -9.44
CA ILE A 117 -3.21 3.64 -10.57
C ILE A 117 -3.94 4.30 -11.73
N GLU A 118 -4.94 5.15 -11.48
CA GLU A 118 -5.62 5.86 -12.56
C GLU A 118 -4.66 6.68 -13.41
N CYS A 119 -3.76 7.43 -12.79
CA CYS A 119 -2.78 8.21 -13.55
C CYS A 119 -1.71 7.34 -14.24
N LYS A 120 -1.37 6.17 -13.68
CA LYS A 120 -0.54 5.19 -14.39
C LYS A 120 -1.26 4.63 -15.62
N TYR A 121 -2.54 4.28 -15.48
CA TYR A 121 -3.37 3.77 -16.56
C TYR A 121 -3.52 4.81 -17.68
N TRP A 122 -3.75 6.08 -17.32
CA TRP A 122 -3.81 7.18 -18.28
C TRP A 122 -2.52 7.35 -19.07
N ARG A 123 -1.34 7.25 -18.42
CA ARG A 123 -0.06 7.36 -19.12
C ARG A 123 0.16 6.27 -20.18
N ILE A 124 -0.40 5.09 -19.96
CA ILE A 124 -0.25 3.94 -20.86
C ILE A 124 -1.30 3.98 -21.98
N THR A 125 -2.53 4.35 -21.66
CA THR A 125 -3.70 4.14 -22.54
C THR A 125 -4.37 5.42 -23.04
N GLY A 126 -4.03 6.57 -22.44
CA GLY A 126 -4.74 7.84 -22.63
C GLY A 126 -6.11 7.92 -21.97
N LYS A 127 -6.54 6.91 -21.21
CA LYS A 127 -7.89 6.82 -20.61
C LYS A 127 -7.87 6.99 -19.09
N GLN A 128 -8.97 7.48 -18.54
CA GLN A 128 -9.21 7.60 -17.10
C GLN A 128 -10.47 6.80 -16.74
N PRO A 129 -10.35 5.52 -16.37
CA PRO A 129 -11.51 4.64 -16.19
C PRO A 129 -12.36 5.00 -14.96
N LEU A 130 -11.79 5.68 -13.97
CA LEU A 130 -12.54 6.19 -12.83
C LEU A 130 -13.07 7.62 -13.06
N GLY A 131 -12.44 8.38 -13.95
CA GLY A 131 -12.85 9.74 -14.28
C GLY A 131 -12.72 10.68 -13.08
N LEU A 132 -11.70 10.51 -12.23
CA LEU A 132 -11.57 11.31 -10.99
C LEU A 132 -11.19 12.78 -11.24
N GLY A 133 -10.97 13.15 -12.51
CA GLY A 133 -10.73 14.53 -12.94
C GLY A 133 -9.29 15.01 -12.70
N TYR A 134 -8.37 14.11 -12.35
CA TYR A 134 -7.00 14.49 -12.07
C TYR A 134 -6.22 14.92 -13.31
N HIS A 135 -5.38 15.93 -13.12
CA HIS A 135 -4.34 16.26 -14.08
C HIS A 135 -3.13 15.31 -13.95
N CYS A 136 -3.17 14.17 -14.64
CA CYS A 136 -2.21 13.07 -14.49
C CYS A 136 -0.80 13.30 -15.06
N GLN A 137 -0.51 14.43 -15.73
CA GLN A 137 0.80 14.67 -16.33
C GLN A 137 1.93 14.64 -15.30
N ASN A 138 1.80 15.41 -14.20
CA ASN A 138 2.80 15.49 -13.14
C ASN A 138 2.52 14.55 -11.95
N GLY A 139 1.31 14.02 -11.82
CA GLY A 139 0.90 13.12 -10.73
C GLY A 139 0.69 13.81 -9.38
N TYR A 140 0.73 15.15 -9.32
CA TYR A 140 0.60 15.91 -8.08
C TYR A 140 -0.77 15.77 -7.44
N GLU A 141 -1.84 15.89 -8.23
CA GLU A 141 -3.21 15.74 -7.72
C GLU A 141 -3.50 14.32 -7.26
N ALA A 142 -3.06 13.32 -8.03
CA ALA A 142 -3.22 11.92 -7.68
C ALA A 142 -2.46 11.54 -6.41
N THR A 143 -1.22 12.02 -6.24
CA THR A 143 -0.44 11.78 -5.01
C THR A 143 -1.01 12.53 -3.82
N GLN A 144 -1.57 13.74 -4.02
CA GLN A 144 -2.30 14.45 -2.97
C GLN A 144 -3.55 13.67 -2.54
N ALA A 145 -4.37 13.23 -3.49
CA ALA A 145 -5.57 12.46 -3.21
C ALA A 145 -5.24 11.12 -2.51
N TYR A 146 -4.19 10.46 -2.97
CA TYR A 146 -3.67 9.25 -2.35
C TYR A 146 -3.28 9.46 -0.89
N VAL A 147 -2.49 10.50 -0.58
CA VAL A 147 -2.10 10.79 0.82
C VAL A 147 -3.31 11.21 1.66
N ASN A 148 -4.25 11.98 1.08
CA ASN A 148 -5.49 12.36 1.76
C ASN A 148 -6.44 11.18 1.99
N SER A 149 -6.22 10.04 1.35
CA SER A 149 -7.01 8.80 1.54
C SER A 149 -6.51 7.94 2.70
N TYR A 150 -5.45 8.36 3.40
CA TYR A 150 -4.88 7.59 4.51
C TYR A 150 -5.87 7.57 5.67
N ILE A 151 -6.27 6.37 6.09
CA ILE A 151 -7.10 6.12 7.26
C ILE A 151 -6.26 5.34 8.26
N PRO A 152 -6.12 5.78 9.53
CA PRO A 152 -5.45 4.98 10.54
C PRO A 152 -6.04 3.57 10.60
N ILE A 153 -5.21 2.55 10.75
CA ILE A 153 -5.69 1.16 10.60
C ILE A 153 -6.84 0.80 11.54
N LYS A 154 -6.83 1.36 12.76
CA LYS A 154 -7.88 1.20 13.77
C LYS A 154 -9.25 1.77 13.36
N ASP A 155 -9.25 2.73 12.44
CA ASP A 155 -10.43 3.44 11.98
C ASP A 155 -10.86 2.95 10.58
N TYR A 156 -10.11 2.02 9.97
CA TYR A 156 -10.38 1.51 8.64
C TYR A 156 -11.46 0.42 8.67
N ILE A 157 -12.61 0.74 8.06
CA ILE A 157 -13.77 -0.15 7.98
C ILE A 157 -14.04 -0.66 6.56
N GLY A 158 -13.08 -0.51 5.64
CA GLY A 158 -13.27 -0.77 4.21
C GLY A 158 -13.61 0.47 3.40
N GLY A 159 -14.03 0.27 2.14
CA GLY A 159 -14.48 1.34 1.25
C GLY A 159 -13.45 1.79 0.20
N HIS A 160 -12.22 1.31 0.29
CA HIS A 160 -11.19 1.62 -0.71
C HIS A 160 -11.31 0.70 -1.93
N LEU A 161 -11.00 1.24 -3.11
CA LEU A 161 -10.99 0.46 -4.36
C LEU A 161 -9.72 -0.39 -4.48
N ALA A 162 -8.57 0.17 -4.14
CA ALA A 162 -7.30 -0.53 -4.14
C ALA A 162 -6.55 -0.28 -2.81
N PRO A 163 -6.99 -0.88 -1.70
CA PRO A 163 -6.37 -0.68 -0.40
C PRO A 163 -4.92 -1.18 -0.39
N VAL A 164 -4.03 -0.33 0.12
CA VAL A 164 -2.64 -0.65 0.46
C VAL A 164 -2.35 -0.23 1.90
N VAL A 165 -1.50 -0.99 2.58
CA VAL A 165 -0.99 -0.65 3.91
C VAL A 165 0.18 0.31 3.76
N GLN A 166 0.23 1.35 4.58
CA GLN A 166 1.30 2.32 4.66
C GLN A 166 1.79 2.37 6.10
N VAL A 167 3.03 1.94 6.34
CA VAL A 167 3.65 2.07 7.67
C VAL A 167 4.60 3.25 7.64
N LEU A 168 4.23 4.29 8.35
CA LEU A 168 4.91 5.58 8.41
C LEU A 168 5.82 5.65 9.62
N ARG A 169 6.97 6.28 9.41
CA ARG A 169 7.94 6.62 10.45
C ARG A 169 8.45 8.02 10.20
N ARG A 170 8.61 8.82 11.26
CA ARG A 170 9.32 10.10 11.17
C ARG A 170 10.81 9.86 10.94
N ASN A 171 11.39 10.54 9.96
CA ASN A 171 12.74 10.31 9.46
C ASN A 171 12.94 8.90 8.85
N ARG A 172 14.04 8.73 8.14
CA ARG A 172 14.42 7.43 7.58
C ARG A 172 14.87 6.49 8.69
N GLY A 173 14.64 5.19 8.51
CA GLY A 173 15.09 4.18 9.49
C GLY A 173 14.32 2.88 9.40
N ILE A 174 14.61 1.98 10.34
CA ILE A 174 13.88 0.73 10.50
C ILE A 174 12.46 1.04 10.98
N THR A 175 11.47 0.65 10.18
CA THR A 175 10.05 0.89 10.44
C THR A 175 9.35 -0.35 10.94
N ILE A 176 9.77 -1.54 10.50
CA ILE A 176 9.31 -2.83 11.04
C ILE A 176 10.54 -3.62 11.46
N PRO A 177 10.76 -3.87 12.76
CA PRO A 177 11.80 -4.78 13.23
C PRO A 177 11.67 -6.20 12.66
N ASP A 178 12.81 -6.87 12.47
CA ASP A 178 12.96 -8.23 11.97
C ASP A 178 12.07 -9.26 12.70
N ARG A 179 11.93 -9.14 14.02
CA ARG A 179 11.10 -10.04 14.85
C ARG A 179 9.61 -10.12 14.45
N TYR A 180 9.13 -9.15 13.66
CA TYR A 180 7.74 -9.10 13.16
C TYR A 180 7.61 -9.61 11.73
N ILE A 181 8.70 -10.09 11.13
CA ILE A 181 8.79 -10.38 9.71
C ILE A 181 9.07 -11.87 9.54
N SER A 182 8.32 -12.51 8.66
CA SER A 182 8.60 -13.86 8.17
C SER A 182 8.42 -13.94 6.67
N ILE A 183 9.02 -14.96 6.05
CA ILE A 183 8.68 -15.30 4.66
C ILE A 183 7.26 -15.86 4.68
N SER A 184 6.39 -15.34 3.82
CA SER A 184 5.02 -15.84 3.69
C SER A 184 5.04 -17.30 3.21
N SER A 185 4.21 -18.16 3.81
CA SER A 185 4.01 -19.53 3.33
C SER A 185 3.32 -19.57 1.95
N ILE A 186 2.64 -18.48 1.59
CA ILE A 186 2.06 -18.26 0.28
C ILE A 186 3.04 -17.39 -0.52
N GLN A 187 3.52 -17.89 -1.66
CA GLN A 187 4.38 -17.12 -2.57
C GLN A 187 3.66 -16.84 -3.90
N PRO A 188 3.89 -15.65 -4.48
CA PRO A 188 3.12 -15.09 -5.59
C PRO A 188 3.36 -15.73 -6.95
N LEU A 189 4.55 -16.28 -7.14
CA LEU A 189 5.14 -16.53 -8.46
C LEU A 189 5.89 -17.87 -8.51
N THR A 190 5.44 -18.87 -7.75
CA THR A 190 5.83 -20.27 -7.96
C THR A 190 5.16 -20.85 -9.18
#